data_AF-A0A382LBH1-F1
#
_entry.id   AF-A0A382LBH1-F1
#
_cell.length_a   1.000
_cell.length_b   1.000
_cell.length_c   1.000
_cell.angle_alpha   90.00
_cell.angle_beta   90.00
_cell.angle_gamma   90.00
#
_symmetry.space_group_name_H-M   'P 1'
#
loop_
_entity.id
_entity.type
_entity.pdbx_description
1 polymer ?
#
loop_
_entity_poly.entity_id
_entity_poly.type
_entity_poly.pdbx_seq_one_letter_code
_entity_poly.pdbx_strand_id
1 'polypeptide(L)'
;MKPRNATAKNQIRVGADIGGTFTDLVMLRSDGNYSVQKVPSTVEDFSRGIVEGLDAFLSDNRLTSELVSEIIHGTTVATNAILQNQGARTALVTTRGFRDVLEFRRLRFPDLFS
;
A
#
# COMPACT_ATOMS: atom_id res chain seq x y z
N MET A 1 -25.70 -20.43 -18.39
CA MET A 1 -24.68 -20.56 -17.32
C MET A 1 -23.31 -20.54 -18.00
N LYS A 2 -22.55 -19.44 -17.92
CA LYS A 2 -21.22 -19.36 -18.56
C LYS A 2 -20.26 -20.34 -17.87
N PRO A 3 -19.39 -21.05 -18.60
CA PRO A 3 -18.43 -21.96 -17.98
C PRO A 3 -17.46 -21.17 -17.09
N ARG A 4 -17.27 -21.58 -15.83
CA ARG A 4 -16.16 -21.08 -15.01
C ARG A 4 -14.87 -21.58 -15.66
N ASN A 5 -14.12 -20.65 -16.25
CA ASN A 5 -12.81 -20.91 -16.85
C ASN A 5 -11.92 -21.71 -15.89
N ALA A 6 -11.27 -22.76 -16.39
CA ALA A 6 -10.30 -23.57 -15.65
C ALA A 6 -9.16 -22.71 -15.06
N THR A 7 -8.90 -21.53 -15.61
CA THR A 7 -7.95 -20.52 -15.09
C THR A 7 -8.31 -20.03 -13.69
N ALA A 8 -9.60 -20.03 -13.30
CA ALA A 8 -10.04 -19.60 -11.97
C ALA A 8 -9.57 -20.56 -10.85
N LYS A 9 -9.15 -21.80 -11.19
CA LYS A 9 -8.71 -22.81 -10.21
C LYS A 9 -7.26 -22.66 -9.74
N ASN A 10 -6.52 -21.65 -10.22
CA ASN A 10 -5.13 -21.44 -9.81
C ASN A 10 -4.74 -19.96 -9.71
N GLN A 11 -5.73 -19.08 -9.48
CA GLN A 11 -5.48 -17.65 -9.37
C GLN A 11 -4.75 -17.30 -8.08
N ILE A 12 -3.91 -16.28 -8.16
CA ILE A 12 -3.10 -15.75 -7.08
C ILE A 12 -3.54 -14.30 -6.87
N ARG A 13 -3.89 -13.95 -5.63
CA ARG A 13 -4.10 -12.58 -5.18
C ARG A 13 -2.90 -12.18 -4.36
N VAL A 14 -2.31 -11.03 -4.66
CA VAL A 14 -1.13 -10.51 -3.96
C VAL A 14 -1.55 -9.35 -3.08
N GLY A 15 -1.26 -9.41 -1.79
CA GLY A 15 -1.29 -8.27 -0.89
C GLY A 15 0.13 -7.76 -0.69
N ALA A 16 0.35 -6.45 -0.79
CA ALA A 16 1.61 -5.81 -0.47
C ALA A 16 1.37 -4.71 0.56
N ASP A 17 2.10 -4.74 1.67
CA ASP A 17 2.16 -3.66 2.65
C ASP A 17 3.58 -3.06 2.69
N ILE A 18 3.73 -1.87 2.13
CA ILE A 18 5.01 -1.19 2.00
C ILE A 18 5.28 -0.33 3.25
N GLY A 19 6.27 -0.75 4.02
CA GLY A 19 6.88 0.01 5.11
C GLY A 19 8.09 0.83 4.67
N GLY A 20 8.63 1.62 5.60
CA GLY A 20 9.88 2.36 5.38
C GLY A 20 11.14 1.48 5.35
N THR A 21 11.09 0.28 5.95
CA THR A 21 12.24 -0.63 6.05
C THR A 21 12.01 -1.95 5.34
N PHE A 22 10.80 -2.50 5.44
CA PHE A 22 10.40 -3.74 4.81
C PHE A 22 9.07 -3.60 4.11
N THR A 23 8.89 -4.39 3.07
CA THR A 23 7.62 -4.65 2.41
C THR A 23 7.19 -6.06 2.74
N ASP A 24 5.98 -6.19 3.27
CA ASP A 24 5.36 -7.47 3.57
C ASP A 24 4.48 -7.88 2.37
N LEU A 25 4.74 -9.06 1.80
CA LEU A 25 4.00 -9.62 0.68
C LEU A 25 3.22 -10.85 1.12
N VAL A 26 1.97 -10.96 0.68
CA VAL A 26 1.10 -12.10 0.93
C VAL A 26 0.55 -12.60 -0.40
N MET A 27 0.85 -13.85 -0.76
CA MET A 27 0.38 -14.48 -1.99
C MET A 27 -0.69 -15.50 -1.63
N LEU A 28 -1.95 -15.16 -1.85
CA LEU A 28 -3.12 -16.01 -1.57
C LEU A 28 -3.56 -16.73 -2.84
N ARG A 29 -3.57 -18.06 -2.80
CA ARG A 29 -4.02 -18.91 -3.90
C ARG A 29 -5.52 -19.20 -3.79
N SER A 30 -6.15 -19.52 -4.91
CA SER A 30 -7.59 -19.85 -4.99
C SER A 30 -8.01 -21.10 -4.20
N ASP A 31 -7.07 -21.95 -3.81
CA ASP A 31 -7.29 -23.12 -2.95
C ASP A 31 -7.24 -22.79 -1.45
N GLY A 32 -6.97 -21.52 -1.09
CA GLY A 32 -6.84 -21.04 0.28
C GLY A 32 -5.41 -21.11 0.85
N ASN A 33 -4.45 -21.72 0.13
CA ASN A 33 -3.06 -21.70 0.53
C ASN A 33 -2.48 -20.29 0.39
N TYR A 34 -1.61 -19.91 1.33
CA TYR A 34 -0.92 -18.63 1.26
C TYR A 34 0.56 -18.76 1.60
N SER A 35 1.34 -17.82 1.07
CA SER A 35 2.73 -17.61 1.44
C SER A 35 2.92 -16.17 1.86
N VAL A 36 3.82 -15.94 2.81
CA VAL A 36 4.21 -14.62 3.29
C VAL A 36 5.69 -14.44 3.05
N GLN A 37 6.07 -13.30 2.49
CA GLN A 37 7.46 -12.90 2.34
C GLN A 37 7.67 -11.51 2.94
N LYS A 38 8.85 -11.31 3.52
CA LYS A 38 9.29 -10.01 4.02
C LYS A 38 10.56 -9.64 3.30
N VAL A 39 10.48 -8.60 2.48
CA VAL A 39 11.60 -8.13 1.64
C VAL A 39 12.00 -6.72 2.07
N PRO A 40 13.28 -6.33 1.97
CA PRO A 40 13.69 -4.96 2.22
C PRO A 40 12.92 -3.98 1.32
N SER A 41 12.47 -2.86 1.90
CA SER A 41 11.90 -1.77 1.11
C SER A 41 13.00 -1.09 0.30
N THR A 42 12.71 -0.81 -0.97
CA THR A 42 13.60 -0.02 -1.83
C THR A 42 13.07 1.41 -1.83
N VAL A 43 13.69 2.32 -1.07
CA VAL A 43 13.14 3.67 -0.83
C VAL A 43 13.15 4.54 -2.09
N GLU A 44 14.09 4.29 -3.00
CA GLU A 44 14.19 4.98 -4.29
C GLU A 44 13.10 4.54 -5.27
N ASP A 45 12.63 3.30 -5.16
CA ASP A 45 11.54 2.72 -5.94
C ASP A 45 10.91 1.53 -5.20
N PHE A 46 9.83 1.80 -4.46
CA PHE A 46 9.15 0.80 -3.67
C PHE A 46 8.54 -0.34 -4.51
N SER A 47 8.31 -0.11 -5.81
CA SER A 47 7.78 -1.11 -6.73
C SER A 47 8.74 -2.28 -6.89
N ARG A 48 10.05 -2.02 -6.81
CA ARG A 48 11.08 -3.05 -7.01
C ARG A 48 10.99 -4.17 -5.99
N GLY A 49 10.78 -3.84 -4.72
CA GLY A 49 10.64 -4.85 -3.66
C GLY A 49 9.43 -5.76 -3.89
N ILE A 50 8.32 -5.22 -4.38
CA ILE A 50 7.14 -6.02 -4.73
C ILE A 50 7.44 -6.97 -5.89
N VAL A 51 8.03 -6.44 -6.96
CA VAL A 51 8.33 -7.22 -8.18
C VAL A 51 9.30 -8.36 -7.86
N GLU A 52 10.41 -8.07 -7.18
CA GLU A 52 11.43 -9.07 -6.85
C GLU A 52 10.87 -10.18 -5.95
N GLY A 53 10.05 -9.83 -4.94
CA GLY A 53 9.42 -10.81 -4.06
C GLY A 53 8.38 -11.67 -4.79
N LEU A 54 7.57 -11.06 -5.66
CA LEU A 54 6.61 -11.80 -6.48
C LEU A 54 7.32 -12.74 -7.47
N ASP A 55 8.35 -12.27 -8.15
CA ASP A 55 9.12 -13.08 -9.10
C ASP A 55 9.82 -14.26 -8.41
N ALA A 56 10.38 -14.04 -7.21
CA ALA A 56 10.94 -15.11 -6.39
C ALA A 56 9.87 -16.15 -6.01
N PHE A 57 8.70 -15.71 -5.53
CA PHE A 57 7.59 -16.61 -5.22
C PHE A 57 7.15 -17.45 -6.42
N LEU A 58 6.95 -16.80 -7.57
CA LEU A 58 6.51 -17.47 -8.79
C LEU A 58 7.55 -18.50 -9.24
N SER A 59 8.83 -18.14 -9.20
CA SER A 59 9.95 -19.02 -9.58
C SER A 59 10.05 -20.24 -8.67
N ASP A 60 10.02 -20.05 -7.36
CA ASP A 60 10.13 -21.13 -6.35
C ASP A 60 8.98 -22.14 -6.46
N ASN A 61 7.80 -21.66 -6.87
CA ASN A 61 6.59 -22.49 -7.01
C ASN A 61 6.34 -22.96 -8.45
N ARG A 62 7.21 -22.60 -9.40
CA ARG A 62 7.07 -22.91 -10.84
C ARG A 62 5.72 -22.43 -11.41
N LEU A 63 5.32 -21.22 -11.02
CA LEU A 63 4.08 -20.56 -11.43
C LEU A 63 4.40 -19.44 -12.44
N THR A 64 3.41 -19.06 -13.25
CA THR A 64 3.52 -17.93 -14.19
C THR A 64 2.78 -16.71 -13.66
N SER A 65 3.23 -15.51 -14.05
CA SER A 65 2.60 -14.24 -13.66
C SER A 65 1.16 -14.08 -14.18
N GLU A 66 0.78 -14.82 -15.22
CA GLU A 66 -0.58 -14.88 -15.79
C GLU A 66 -1.62 -15.39 -14.78
N LEU A 67 -1.17 -16.08 -13.72
CA LEU A 67 -2.01 -16.55 -12.63
C LEU A 67 -2.33 -15.45 -11.62
N VAL A 68 -1.60 -14.34 -11.62
CA VAL A 68 -1.86 -13.19 -10.74
C VAL A 68 -3.11 -12.47 -11.22
N SER A 69 -4.19 -12.56 -10.44
CA SER A 69 -5.49 -11.99 -10.80
C SER A 69 -5.73 -10.61 -10.18
N GLU A 70 -5.04 -10.30 -9.09
CA GLU A 70 -5.22 -9.06 -8.34
C GLU A 70 -3.96 -8.73 -7.54
N ILE A 71 -3.64 -7.44 -7.44
CA ILE A 71 -2.64 -6.91 -6.52
C ILE A 71 -3.31 -5.82 -5.68
N ILE A 72 -3.30 -6.01 -4.36
CA ILE A 72 -3.78 -5.06 -3.36
C ILE A 72 -2.55 -4.41 -2.73
N HIS A 73 -2.41 -3.10 -2.91
CA HIS A 73 -1.27 -2.33 -2.44
C HIS A 73 -1.68 -1.42 -1.27
N GLY A 74 -1.14 -1.70 -0.09
CA GLY A 74 -1.14 -0.82 1.07
C GLY A 74 0.25 -0.23 1.29
N THR A 75 0.33 1.01 1.75
CA THR A 75 1.61 1.65 2.04
C THR A 75 1.49 2.60 3.23
N THR A 76 2.55 2.67 4.01
CA THR A 76 2.71 3.64 5.11
C THR A 76 3.53 4.86 4.71
N VAL A 77 4.02 4.93 3.46
CA VAL A 77 4.90 6.02 2.98
C VAL A 77 4.26 7.38 3.16
N ALA A 78 2.99 7.55 2.81
CA ALA A 78 2.29 8.83 2.94
C ALA A 78 2.16 9.27 4.41
N THR A 79 1.80 8.34 5.31
CA THR A 79 1.68 8.62 6.74
C THR A 79 3.04 8.99 7.34
N ASN A 80 4.10 8.27 6.98
CA ASN A 80 5.46 8.56 7.44
C ASN A 80 5.95 9.91 6.92
N ALA A 81 5.65 10.27 5.67
CA ALA A 81 5.99 11.58 5.12
C ALA A 81 5.33 12.73 5.89
N ILE A 82 4.08 12.56 6.34
CA ILE A 82 3.39 13.54 7.20
C ILE A 82 4.07 13.63 8.57
N LEU A 83 4.31 12.48 9.22
CA LEU A 83 4.91 12.43 10.56
C LEU A 83 6.35 12.99 10.59
N GLN A 84 7.11 12.79 9.52
CA GLN A 84 8.49 13.25 9.39
C GLN A 84 8.61 14.63 8.74
N ASN A 85 7.48 15.25 8.36
CA ASN A 85 7.42 16.53 7.65
C ASN A 85 8.25 16.53 6.35
N GLN A 86 8.25 15.40 5.63
CA GLN A 86 8.97 15.17 4.37
C GLN A 86 8.04 15.27 3.15
N GLY A 87 7.09 16.19 3.19
CA GLY A 87 6.19 16.47 2.07
C GLY A 87 6.82 17.42 1.03
N ALA A 88 6.14 17.58 -0.10
CA ALA A 88 6.49 18.63 -1.05
C ALA A 88 6.26 20.02 -0.45
N ARG A 89 7.07 21.01 -0.88
CA ARG A 89 6.82 22.41 -0.53
C ARG A 89 5.49 22.85 -1.16
N THR A 90 4.54 23.22 -0.31
CA THR A 90 3.17 23.57 -0.71
C THR A 90 2.79 24.96 -0.18
N ALA A 91 1.76 25.56 -0.78
CA ALA A 91 1.19 26.84 -0.35
C ALA A 91 -0.33 26.70 -0.23
N LEU A 92 -0.91 27.36 0.77
CA LEU A 92 -2.34 27.48 0.93
C LEU A 92 -2.82 28.83 0.35
N VAL A 93 -3.68 28.79 -0.66
CA VAL A 93 -4.34 29.98 -1.19
C VAL A 93 -5.70 30.11 -0.53
N THR A 94 -5.94 31.25 0.13
CA THR A 94 -7.18 31.53 0.84
C THR A 94 -7.81 32.84 0.39
N THR A 95 -9.12 32.99 0.65
CA THR A 95 -9.82 34.26 0.52
C THR A 95 -9.17 35.31 1.44
N ARG A 96 -9.17 36.58 1.02
CA ARG A 96 -8.71 37.69 1.86
C ARG A 96 -9.36 37.63 3.25
N GLY A 97 -8.54 37.65 4.29
CA GLY A 97 -8.99 37.54 5.70
C GLY A 97 -8.99 36.12 6.29
N PHE A 98 -8.67 35.07 5.51
CA PHE A 98 -8.70 33.67 5.98
C PHE A 98 -7.32 32.99 5.97
N ARG A 99 -6.24 33.74 6.22
CA ARG A 99 -4.87 33.17 6.25
C ARG A 99 -4.72 32.12 7.35
N ASP A 100 -5.30 32.37 8.52
CA ASP A 100 -5.06 31.62 9.76
C ASP A 100 -6.03 30.43 9.94
N VAL A 101 -6.63 29.96 8.85
CA VAL A 101 -7.69 28.92 8.88
C VAL A 101 -7.16 27.58 9.40
N LEU A 102 -5.88 27.26 9.18
CA LEU A 102 -5.27 26.03 9.69
C LEU A 102 -4.96 26.11 11.19
N GLU A 103 -4.59 27.29 11.71
CA GLU A 103 -4.42 27.54 13.15
C GLU A 103 -5.76 27.41 13.91
N PHE A 104 -6.83 28.01 13.41
CA PHE A 104 -8.15 27.95 14.07
C PHE A 104 -8.80 26.55 14.01
N ARG A 105 -8.35 25.69 13.08
CA ARG A 105 -8.89 24.35 12.84
C ARG A 105 -10.41 24.43 12.68
N ARG A 106 -11.18 23.75 13.55
CA ARG A 106 -12.66 23.77 13.55
C ARG A 106 -13.26 24.45 14.78
N LEU A 107 -12.47 25.19 15.56
CA LEU A 107 -12.92 25.78 16.85
C LEU A 107 -13.61 24.79 17.81
N ARG A 108 -13.36 23.48 17.65
CA ARG A 108 -13.84 22.45 18.58
C ARG A 108 -12.90 22.44 19.79
N PHE A 109 -13.21 23.26 20.79
CA PHE A 109 -12.57 23.22 22.09
C PHE A 109 -13.19 22.06 22.89
N PRO A 110 -12.44 20.98 23.21
CA PRO A 110 -12.99 19.85 23.95
C PRO A 110 -13.39 20.23 25.38
N ASP A 111 -12.71 21.19 25.99
CA ASP A 111 -12.97 21.65 27.35
C ASP A 111 -12.90 23.17 27.42
N LEU A 112 -14.06 23.82 27.50
CA LEU A 112 -14.20 25.27 27.66
C LEU A 112 -14.46 25.70 29.12
N PHE A 113 -14.65 24.75 30.03
CA PHE A 113 -15.01 25.02 31.44
C PHE A 113 -14.37 23.99 32.39
N SER A 114 -13.06 24.08 32.60
CA SER A 114 -12.41 23.45 33.75
C SER A 114 -11.85 24.49 34.70
#